data_AF-A0A953X161-F1
#
_entry.id   AF-A0A953X161-F1
#
_cell.length_a   1.000
_cell.length_b   1.000
_cell.length_c   1.000
_cell.angle_alpha   90.00
_cell.angle_beta   90.00
_cell.angle_gamma   90.00
#
_symmetry.space_group_name_H-M   'P 1'
#
loop_
_entity.id
_entity.type
_entity.pdbx_description
1 polymer ?
#
loop_
_entity_poly.entity_id
_entity_poly.type
_entity_poly.pdbx_seq_one_letter_code
_entity_poly.pdbx_strand_id
1 'polypeptide(L)' 'RAICGWPLGDTRRLFDAEMVNLIGDAGLISPDMLPPGDVLTLYGKHEARPGRKMGHITRRLGPRKD' A
#
# COMPACT_ATOMS: atom_id res chain seq x y z
N ARG A 1 -17.38 -8.93 0.00
CA ARG A 1 -18.53 -8.86 -0.94
C ARG A 1 -18.71 -10.20 -1.65
N ALA A 2 -17.82 -10.60 -2.57
CA ALA A 2 -17.94 -11.84 -3.34
C ALA A 2 -18.17 -13.12 -2.52
N ILE A 3 -17.28 -13.48 -1.59
CA ILE A 3 -17.39 -14.74 -0.81
C ILE A 3 -18.68 -14.79 0.04
N CYS A 4 -19.12 -13.65 0.55
CA CYS A 4 -20.35 -13.53 1.35
C CYS A 4 -21.63 -13.41 0.50
N GLY A 5 -21.55 -13.51 -0.83
CA GLY A 5 -22.69 -13.38 -1.74
C GLY A 5 -23.29 -11.97 -1.83
N TRP A 6 -22.59 -10.93 -1.35
CA TRP A 6 -23.09 -9.55 -1.44
C TRP A 6 -22.88 -9.01 -2.85
N PRO A 7 -23.71 -8.03 -3.31
CA PRO A 7 -23.50 -7.35 -4.59
C PRO A 7 -22.06 -6.88 -4.72
N LEU A 8 -21.47 -6.80 -5.91
CA LEU A 8 -20.13 -6.21 -6.08
C LEU A 8 -20.20 -4.69 -5.91
N GLY A 9 -19.06 -4.05 -5.60
CA GLY A 9 -18.98 -2.59 -5.46
C GLY A 9 -18.54 -1.94 -6.77
N ASP A 10 -18.81 -0.64 -6.93
CA ASP A 10 -18.21 0.13 -8.03
C ASP A 10 -16.68 0.09 -7.91
N THR A 11 -15.99 -0.22 -9.01
CA THR A 11 -14.52 -0.30 -9.09
C THR A 11 -13.90 0.97 -9.68
N ARG A 12 -14.71 2.03 -9.86
CA ARG A 12 -14.26 3.33 -10.34
C ARG A 12 -13.10 3.86 -9.48
N ARG A 13 -11.96 4.01 -10.12
CA ARG A 13 -10.76 4.62 -9.53
C ARG A 13 -11.00 6.11 -9.26
N LEU A 14 -10.72 6.54 -8.02
CA LEU A 14 -10.88 7.94 -7.59
C LEU A 14 -9.63 8.80 -7.86
N PHE A 15 -8.44 8.22 -7.75
CA PHE A 15 -7.16 8.92 -7.83
C PHE A 15 -6.14 8.10 -8.63
N ASP A 16 -5.20 8.81 -9.26
CA ASP A 16 -3.95 8.19 -9.68
C ASP A 16 -3.13 7.84 -8.44
N ALA A 17 -2.51 6.66 -8.45
CA ALA A 17 -1.71 6.18 -7.33
C ALA A 17 -0.50 5.38 -7.82
N GLU A 18 0.59 5.47 -7.06
CA GLU A 18 1.76 4.60 -7.21
C GLU A 18 1.88 3.72 -5.97
N MET A 19 2.14 2.43 -6.15
CA MET A 19 2.38 1.51 -5.04
C MET A 19 3.78 0.93 -5.16
N VAL A 20 4.57 1.05 -4.09
CA VAL A 20 5.93 0.52 -4.03
C VAL A 20 6.03 -0.53 -2.93
N ASN A 21 6.60 -1.69 -3.28
CA ASN A 21 6.87 -2.75 -2.32
C ASN A 21 8.03 -2.38 -1.40
N LEU A 22 7.90 -2.69 -0.12
CA LEU A 22 9.00 -2.65 0.84
C LEU A 22 9.58 -4.06 0.98
N ILE A 23 10.82 -4.24 0.53
CA ILE A 23 11.51 -5.54 0.52
C ILE A 23 12.66 -5.52 1.53
N GLY A 24 12.79 -6.58 2.32
CA GLY A 24 13.82 -6.72 3.34
C GLY A 24 13.82 -5.52 4.28
N ASP A 25 14.98 -4.91 4.46
CA ASP A 25 15.19 -3.83 5.43
C ASP A 25 14.44 -2.54 5.09
N ALA A 26 13.98 -2.37 3.84
CA ALA A 26 13.05 -1.28 3.50
C ALA A 26 11.74 -1.36 4.29
N GLY A 27 11.39 -2.54 4.84
CA GLY A 27 10.26 -2.73 5.74
C GLY A 27 10.44 -2.17 7.14
N LEU A 28 11.65 -1.75 7.52
CA LEU A 28 11.98 -1.16 8.82
C LEU A 28 11.82 0.37 8.81
N ILE A 29 11.19 0.92 7.76
CA ILE A 29 10.93 2.35 7.62
C ILE A 29 10.07 2.87 8.77
N SER A 30 10.47 4.02 9.34
CA SER A 30 9.65 4.73 10.31
C SER A 30 8.51 5.47 9.59
N PRO A 31 7.26 5.41 10.09
CA PRO A 31 6.15 6.20 9.56
C PRO A 31 6.43 7.70 9.52
N ASP A 32 7.24 8.22 10.45
CA ASP A 32 7.56 9.65 10.55
C ASP A 32 8.39 10.17 9.36
N MET A 33 9.00 9.27 8.60
CA MET A 33 9.79 9.60 7.40
C MET A 33 8.93 9.75 6.15
N LEU A 34 7.62 9.50 6.24
CA LEU A 34 6.74 9.47 5.09
C LEU A 34 6.17 10.86 4.77
N PRO A 35 6.11 11.23 3.48
CA PRO A 35 5.40 12.42 3.05
C PRO A 35 3.93 12.41 3.50
N PRO A 36 3.34 13.56 3.78
CA PRO A 36 1.91 13.64 4.07
C PRO A 36 1.07 13.04 2.94
N GLY A 37 0.18 12.11 3.30
CA GLY A 37 -0.72 11.44 2.35
C GLY A 37 -0.21 10.12 1.78
N ASP A 38 1.04 9.75 2.02
CA ASP A 38 1.52 8.39 1.77
C ASP A 38 0.90 7.43 2.80
N VAL A 39 0.42 6.29 2.32
CA VAL A 39 -0.19 5.26 3.18
C VAL A 39 0.77 4.08 3.31
N LEU A 40 1.33 3.92 4.51
CA LEU A 40 2.14 2.76 4.87
C LEU A 40 1.27 1.58 5.27
N THR A 41 1.55 0.42 4.68
CA THR A 41 0.99 -0.86 5.14
C THR A 41 2.13 -1.83 5.43
N LEU A 42 2.34 -2.12 6.71
CA LEU A 42 3.27 -3.15 7.19
C LEU A 42 2.52 -4.45 7.48
N TYR A 43 3.12 -5.59 7.12
CA TYR A 43 2.49 -6.90 7.31
C TYR A 43 2.71 -7.50 8.72
N GLY A 44 3.30 -6.76 9.65
CA GLY A 44 3.55 -7.22 11.02
C GLY A 44 4.54 -8.39 11.12
N LYS A 45 5.43 -8.56 10.13
CA LYS A 45 6.43 -9.62 10.13
C LYS A 45 7.50 -9.30 11.16
N HIS A 46 7.79 -10.27 12.04
CA HIS A 46 8.77 -10.12 13.11
C HIS A 46 10.19 -9.77 12.65
N GLU A 47 10.59 -10.19 11.44
CA GLU A 47 11.98 -10.05 10.99
C GLU A 47 12.03 -9.68 9.50
N ALA A 48 12.84 -8.67 9.17
CA ALA A 48 13.22 -8.33 7.81
C ALA A 48 14.27 -9.32 7.29
N ARG A 49 14.08 -9.83 6.07
CA ARG A 49 15.04 -10.73 5.40
C ARG A 49 15.21 -10.32 3.94
N PRO A 50 16.40 -10.49 3.33
CA PRO A 50 16.59 -10.23 1.91
C PRO A 50 15.51 -10.89 1.05
N GLY A 51 14.94 -10.14 0.10
CA GLY A 51 13.86 -10.61 -0.77
C GLY A 51 12.47 -10.75 -0.13
N ARG A 52 12.34 -10.62 1.19
CA ARG A 52 11.04 -10.74 1.89
C ARG A 52 10.23 -9.46 1.73
N LYS A 53 9.03 -9.54 1.16
CA LYS A 53 8.11 -8.39 1.13
C LYS A 53 7.57 -8.09 2.52
N MET A 54 7.96 -6.98 3.11
CA MET A 54 7.61 -6.58 4.48
C MET A 54 6.36 -5.70 4.53
N GLY A 55 6.04 -5.04 3.42
CA GLY A 55 4.90 -4.15 3.31
C GLY A 55 4.85 -3.47 1.95
N HIS A 56 4.14 -2.36 1.90
CA HIS A 56 4.14 -1.44 0.76
C HIS A 56 3.75 -0.03 1.21
N ILE A 57 4.08 0.95 0.37
CA ILE A 57 3.60 2.32 0.47
C ILE A 57 2.72 2.57 -0.74
N THR A 58 1.56 3.17 -0.53
CA THR A 58 0.71 3.70 -1.60
C THR A 58 0.73 5.22 -1.56
N ARG A 59 1.11 5.84 -2.68
CA ARG A 59 1.17 7.30 -2.85
C ARG A 59 0.03 7.76 -3.71
N ARG A 60 -0.65 8.83 -3.29
CA ARG A 60 -1.67 9.50 -4.11
C ARG A 60 -0.99 10.54 -5.00
N LEU A 61 -1.14 10.40 -6.32
CA LEU A 61 -0.50 11.29 -7.30
C LEU A 61 -1.38 12.47 -7.70
N GLY A 62 -2.70 12.31 -7.65
CA GLY A 62 -3.66 13.33 -8.07
C GLY A 62 -5.03 12.76 -8.36
N PRO A 63 -6.00 13.60 -8.80
CA PRO A 63 -7.25 13.09 -9.39
C PRO A 63 -6.95 12.12 -10.52
N ARG A 64 -7.89 11.20 -10.77
CA ARG A 64 -7.83 10.29 -11.91
C ARG A 64 -7.52 11.11 -13.17
N LYS A 65 -6.42 10.81 -13.85
CA LYS A 65 -6.26 11.22 -15.25
C LYS A 65 -7.11 10.28 -16.08
N ASP A 66 -8.16 10.82 -16.65
CA ASP A 66 -8.94 10.23 -17.73
C ASP A 66 -8.12 10.12 -19.02
#